data_AF-A0A3D2FQX4-F1
#
_entry.id   AF-A0A3D2FQX4-F1
#
_cell.length_a   1.000
_cell.length_b   1.000
_cell.length_c   1.000
_cell.angle_alpha   90.00
_cell.angle_beta   90.00
_cell.angle_gamma   90.00
#
_symmetry.space_group_name_H-M   'P 1'
#
loop_
_entity.id
_entity.type
_entity.pdbx_description
1 polymer ?
#
loop_
_entity_poly.entity_id
_entity_poly.type
_entity_poly.pdbx_seq_one_letter_code
_entity_poly.pdbx_strand_id
1 'polypeptide(L)'
;MPHMQDPYFNRSVVFMCEHNKDGAMGLIVNKPFSDPALKELFDSFYDDADEILKSVDQIYFGGPVMVERGIVLHGCHYLSEDSIKVSNDFFLSSHKKTLEELSKQNSDAECRLLLGHAGWTSGQLEREIENGDWLVQET
;
A
#
# COMPACT_ATOMS: atom_id res chain seq x y z
N MET A 1 11.20 -20.91 -1.85
CA MET A 1 10.46 -19.71 -2.31
C MET A 1 9.06 -19.79 -1.73
N PRO A 2 8.50 -18.69 -1.21
CA PRO A 2 7.16 -18.68 -0.67
C PRO A 2 6.15 -19.15 -1.72
N HIS A 3 5.14 -19.90 -1.28
CA HIS A 3 4.20 -20.58 -2.15
C HIS A 3 2.81 -19.93 -2.20
N MET A 4 2.73 -18.66 -1.79
CA MET A 4 1.52 -17.83 -1.80
C MET A 4 0.79 -17.90 -3.15
N GLN A 5 -0.41 -18.48 -3.15
CA GLN A 5 -1.26 -18.66 -4.34
C GLN A 5 -2.30 -17.56 -4.50
N ASP A 6 -2.53 -16.75 -3.48
CA ASP A 6 -3.52 -15.67 -3.54
C ASP A 6 -3.13 -14.67 -4.65
N PRO A 7 -4.03 -14.35 -5.60
CA PRO A 7 -3.70 -13.47 -6.72
C PRO A 7 -3.31 -12.05 -6.28
N TYR A 8 -3.85 -11.56 -5.17
CA TYR A 8 -3.50 -10.26 -4.60
C TYR A 8 -2.11 -10.27 -3.97
N PHE A 9 -1.68 -11.37 -3.38
CA PHE A 9 -0.43 -11.45 -2.62
C PHE A 9 0.72 -12.20 -3.31
N ASN A 10 0.44 -12.94 -4.39
CA ASN A 10 1.46 -13.63 -5.16
C ASN A 10 2.51 -12.62 -5.67
N ARG A 11 3.79 -12.92 -5.45
CA ARG A 11 4.96 -12.08 -5.76
C ARG A 11 4.88 -10.66 -5.18
N SER A 12 4.12 -10.46 -4.11
CA SER A 12 4.03 -9.17 -3.43
C SER A 12 5.17 -8.98 -2.42
N VAL A 13 5.54 -7.72 -2.23
CA VAL A 13 6.35 -7.25 -1.11
C VAL A 13 5.44 -6.41 -0.25
N VAL A 14 5.21 -6.83 0.99
CA VAL A 14 4.37 -6.12 1.95
C VAL A 14 5.26 -5.37 2.93
N PHE A 15 5.10 -4.06 3.00
CA PHE A 15 5.66 -3.23 4.06
C PHE A 15 4.72 -3.27 5.27
N MET A 16 5.20 -3.83 6.38
CA MET A 16 4.41 -3.94 7.60
C MET A 16 4.31 -2.59 8.31
N CYS A 17 3.08 -2.16 8.56
CA CYS A 17 2.80 -0.87 9.19
C CYS A 17 2.42 -1.01 10.66
N GLU A 18 1.67 -2.07 10.98
CA GLU A 18 1.30 -2.41 12.34
C GLU A 18 1.25 -3.93 12.48
N HIS A 19 1.74 -4.44 13.61
CA HIS A 19 1.59 -5.84 13.98
C HIS A 19 1.48 -5.96 15.49
N ASN A 20 0.34 -6.45 15.97
CA ASN A 20 0.03 -6.60 17.38
C ASN A 20 -0.83 -7.87 17.60
N LYS A 21 -1.26 -8.11 18.84
CA LYS A 21 -2.07 -9.28 19.22
C LYS A 21 -3.45 -9.33 18.55
N ASP A 22 -4.00 -8.19 18.15
CA ASP A 22 -5.33 -8.06 17.56
C ASP A 22 -5.28 -8.28 16.03
N GLY A 23 -4.11 -8.13 15.41
CA GLY A 23 -3.88 -8.41 14.00
C GLY A 23 -2.65 -7.71 13.43
N ALA A 24 -2.58 -7.64 12.11
CA ALA A 24 -1.53 -6.91 11.41
C ALA A 24 -2.08 -6.12 10.22
N MET A 25 -1.40 -5.03 9.88
CA MET A 25 -1.71 -4.17 8.74
C MET A 25 -0.41 -3.89 7.97
N GLY A 26 -0.50 -3.98 6.65
CA GLY A 26 0.63 -3.70 5.78
C GLY A 26 0.19 -3.14 4.43
N LEU A 27 1.17 -2.71 3.65
CA LEU A 27 0.99 -2.13 2.33
C LEU A 27 1.79 -2.92 1.31
N ILE A 28 1.15 -3.39 0.25
CA ILE A 28 1.88 -3.97 -0.89
C ILE A 28 2.57 -2.83 -1.65
N VAL A 29 3.90 -2.84 -1.75
CA VAL A 29 4.67 -1.72 -2.30
C VAL A 29 5.19 -1.93 -3.72
N ASN A 30 5.02 -3.13 -4.29
CA ASN A 30 5.62 -3.54 -5.56
C ASN A 30 4.60 -3.90 -6.66
N LYS A 31 3.33 -3.55 -6.48
CA LYS A 31 2.25 -3.83 -7.44
C LYS A 31 1.72 -2.53 -8.05
N PRO A 32 2.33 -2.00 -9.12
CA PRO A 32 1.82 -0.80 -9.77
C PRO A 32 0.52 -1.12 -10.51
N PHE A 33 -0.37 -0.12 -10.63
CA PHE A 33 -1.64 -0.24 -11.33
C PHE A 33 -1.51 -0.49 -12.83
N SER A 34 -0.33 -0.22 -13.40
CA SER A 34 -0.01 -0.59 -14.78
C SER A 34 0.16 -2.09 -15.00
N ASP A 35 0.18 -2.92 -13.94
CA ASP A 35 0.22 -4.38 -14.06
C ASP A 35 -1.08 -4.92 -14.68
N PRO A 36 -1.02 -5.56 -15.88
CA PRO A 36 -2.20 -6.11 -16.53
C PRO A 36 -2.95 -7.15 -15.68
N ALA A 37 -2.26 -7.87 -14.80
CA ALA A 37 -2.87 -8.89 -13.94
C ALA A 37 -3.83 -8.29 -12.89
N LEU A 38 -3.69 -6.99 -12.60
CA LEU A 38 -4.55 -6.30 -11.64
C LEU A 38 -5.63 -5.44 -12.32
N LYS A 39 -5.53 -5.24 -13.64
CA LYS A 39 -6.43 -4.37 -14.39
C LYS A 39 -7.91 -4.76 -14.25
N GLU A 40 -8.24 -6.04 -14.38
CA GLU A 40 -9.62 -6.53 -14.24
C GLU A 40 -10.20 -6.29 -12.84
N LEU A 41 -9.36 -6.38 -11.81
CA LEU A 41 -9.75 -6.09 -10.44
C LEU A 41 -10.03 -4.60 -10.27
N PHE A 42 -9.22 -3.73 -10.89
CA PHE A 42 -9.38 -2.28 -10.76
C PHE A 42 -10.54 -1.69 -11.54
N ASP A 43 -10.82 -2.20 -12.76
CA ASP A 43 -11.98 -1.79 -13.54
C ASP A 43 -13.30 -1.99 -12.76
N SER A 44 -13.29 -2.83 -11.71
CA SER A 44 -14.42 -3.04 -10.80
C SER A 44 -14.55 -2.01 -9.66
N PHE A 45 -13.46 -1.33 -9.29
CA PHE A 45 -13.41 -0.40 -8.14
C PHE A 45 -13.27 1.07 -8.54
N TYR A 46 -12.66 1.34 -9.70
CA TYR A 46 -12.38 2.68 -10.16
C TYR A 46 -12.83 2.84 -11.62
N ASP A 47 -13.55 3.93 -11.88
CA ASP A 47 -13.92 4.32 -13.23
C ASP A 47 -12.79 5.20 -13.80
N ASP A 48 -12.47 5.09 -15.10
CA ASP A 48 -11.40 5.83 -15.80
C ASP A 48 -11.53 7.38 -15.69
N ALA A 49 -12.64 7.85 -15.13
CA ALA A 49 -12.97 9.25 -14.92
C ALA A 49 -12.38 9.88 -13.65
N ASP A 50 -11.84 9.11 -12.69
CA ASP A 50 -11.35 9.68 -11.44
C ASP A 50 -10.14 10.61 -11.65
N GLU A 51 -10.32 11.90 -11.35
CA GLU A 51 -9.31 12.95 -11.58
C GLU A 51 -8.00 12.70 -10.82
N ILE A 52 -8.07 12.00 -9.69
CA ILE A 52 -6.90 11.64 -8.88
C ILE A 52 -5.97 10.70 -9.67
N LEU A 53 -6.53 9.73 -10.41
CA LEU A 53 -5.75 8.80 -11.25
C LEU A 53 -4.99 9.52 -12.37
N LYS A 54 -5.49 10.67 -12.82
CA LYS A 54 -4.86 11.49 -13.87
C LYS A 54 -3.80 12.45 -13.34
N SER A 55 -3.82 12.71 -12.03
CA SER A 55 -2.96 13.71 -11.37
C SER A 55 -1.68 13.13 -10.77
N VAL A 56 -1.54 11.81 -10.74
CA VAL A 56 -0.39 11.11 -10.14
C VAL A 56 0.20 10.14 -11.16
N ASP A 57 1.51 10.24 -11.41
CA ASP A 57 2.19 9.45 -12.47
C ASP A 57 2.14 7.94 -12.24
N GLN A 58 2.12 7.50 -10.98
CA GLN A 58 2.10 6.09 -10.65
C GLN A 58 1.36 5.78 -9.35
N ILE A 59 0.39 4.88 -9.45
CA ILE A 59 -0.43 4.39 -8.35
C ILE A 59 -0.13 2.92 -8.12
N TYR A 60 -0.12 2.53 -6.85
CA TYR A 60 0.17 1.17 -6.43
C TYR A 60 -1.04 0.54 -5.74
N PHE A 61 -1.14 -0.77 -5.84
CA PHE A 61 -2.08 -1.56 -5.07
C PHE A 61 -1.51 -1.78 -3.68
N GLY A 62 -2.10 -1.16 -2.66
CA GLY A 62 -1.71 -1.35 -1.26
C GLY A 62 -2.32 -2.60 -0.64
N GLY A 63 -3.47 -3.07 -1.15
CA GLY A 63 -4.08 -4.34 -0.80
C GLY A 63 -5.61 -4.34 -0.96
N PRO A 64 -6.27 -5.49 -0.71
CA PRO A 64 -7.68 -5.69 -1.04
C PRO A 64 -8.66 -5.03 -0.05
N VAL A 65 -8.18 -4.48 1.07
CA VAL A 65 -9.05 -3.86 2.09
C VAL A 65 -9.15 -2.36 1.86
N MET A 66 -10.37 -1.82 1.88
CA MET A 66 -10.68 -0.40 1.66
C MET A 66 -10.01 0.17 0.41
N VAL A 67 -10.14 -0.55 -0.71
CA VAL A 67 -9.49 -0.21 -1.98
C VAL A 67 -9.85 1.20 -2.42
N GLU A 68 -11.04 1.71 -2.09
CA GLU A 68 -11.49 3.07 -2.38
C GLU A 68 -10.68 4.19 -1.69
N ARG A 69 -9.86 3.84 -0.69
CA ARG A 69 -9.07 4.80 0.09
C ARG A 69 -7.64 4.89 -0.41
N GLY A 70 -7.21 6.12 -0.70
CA GLY A 70 -5.82 6.45 -0.97
C GLY A 70 -4.99 6.61 0.30
N ILE A 71 -3.85 5.94 0.33
CA ILE A 71 -2.83 6.01 1.38
C ILE A 71 -1.53 6.44 0.70
N VAL A 72 -0.90 7.48 1.24
CA VAL A 72 0.41 7.91 0.81
C VAL A 72 1.45 7.37 1.78
N LEU A 73 2.41 6.61 1.27
CA LEU A 73 3.65 6.28 1.95
C LEU A 73 4.72 7.29 1.54
N HIS A 74 5.29 8.01 2.50
CA HIS A 74 6.28 9.06 2.23
C HIS A 74 7.37 9.14 3.30
N GLY A 75 8.50 9.75 2.94
CA GLY A 75 9.58 10.05 3.87
C GLY A 75 9.27 11.20 4.84
N CYS A 76 10.17 11.43 5.79
CA CYS A 76 10.09 12.50 6.81
C CYS A 76 10.08 13.94 6.27
N HIS A 77 10.34 14.12 4.97
CA HIS A 77 10.40 15.44 4.33
C HIS A 77 9.00 16.02 4.09
N TYR A 78 7.98 15.18 4.20
CA TYR A 78 6.60 15.54 4.02
C TYR A 78 5.84 15.19 5.30
N LEU A 79 5.74 16.12 6.25
CA LEU A 79 4.96 15.90 7.48
C LEU A 79 3.71 16.75 7.41
N SER A 80 2.56 16.10 7.25
CA SER A 80 1.25 16.69 7.48
C SER A 80 0.84 16.49 8.95
N GLU A 81 -0.11 17.29 9.44
CA GLU A 81 -0.65 17.12 10.81
C GLU A 81 -1.24 15.72 11.05
N ASP A 82 -1.69 15.06 9.98
CA ASP A 82 -2.32 13.74 10.00
C ASP A 82 -1.36 12.59 9.63
N SER A 83 -0.05 12.88 9.53
CA SER A 83 0.96 11.86 9.21
C SER A 83 1.18 10.91 10.38
N ILE A 84 0.95 9.61 10.14
CA ILE A 84 1.22 8.54 11.10
C ILE A 84 2.64 8.02 10.86
N LYS A 85 3.48 8.08 11.89
CA LYS A 85 4.83 7.51 11.83
C LYS A 85 4.75 5.98 11.90
N VAL A 86 5.29 5.30 10.89
CA VAL A 86 5.31 3.84 10.81
C VAL A 86 6.70 3.26 11.08
N SER A 87 7.75 3.95 10.63
CA SER A 87 9.14 3.60 10.95
C SER A 87 9.96 4.86 11.19
N ASN A 88 11.29 4.73 11.34
CA ASN A 88 12.15 5.90 11.52
C ASN A 88 12.10 6.85 10.32
N ASP A 89 12.01 6.30 9.11
CA ASP A 89 12.12 7.05 7.87
C ASP A 89 10.78 7.19 7.13
N PHE A 90 9.79 6.33 7.42
CA PHE A 90 8.51 6.27 6.70
C PHE A 90 7.29 6.68 7.53
N PHE A 91 6.39 7.40 6.84
CA PHE A 91 5.14 7.95 7.36
C PHE A 91 3.98 7.63 6.41
N LEU A 92 2.78 7.55 6.96
CA LEU A 92 1.53 7.36 6.21
C LEU A 92 0.61 8.55 6.34
N SER A 93 0.00 8.96 5.23
CA SER A 93 -1.04 10.00 5.19
C SER A 93 -2.22 9.54 4.33
N SER A 94 -3.46 9.78 4.77
CA SER A 94 -4.68 9.44 4.00
C SER A 94 -5.53 10.66 3.61
N HIS A 95 -5.02 11.88 3.84
CA HIS A 95 -5.78 13.09 3.59
C HIS A 95 -5.68 13.55 2.13
N LYS A 96 -6.82 13.94 1.55
CA LYS A 96 -6.91 14.47 0.18
C LYS A 96 -5.95 15.63 -0.08
N LYS A 97 -5.76 16.50 0.93
CA LYS A 97 -4.83 17.64 0.84
C LYS A 97 -3.39 17.17 0.56
N THR A 98 -2.98 16.07 1.19
CA THR A 98 -1.66 15.47 0.93
C THR A 98 -1.55 14.97 -0.50
N LEU A 99 -2.59 14.31 -1.03
CA LEU A 99 -2.62 13.89 -2.43
C LEU A 99 -2.51 15.08 -3.40
N GLU A 100 -3.20 16.18 -3.12
CA GLU A 100 -3.18 17.40 -3.95
C GLU A 100 -1.85 18.16 -3.89
N GLU A 101 -1.11 18.05 -2.79
CA GLU A 101 0.22 18.64 -2.65
C GLU A 101 1.29 17.80 -3.35
N LEU A 102 1.16 16.46 -3.29
CA LEU A 102 2.03 15.54 -4.00
C LEU A 102 1.86 15.63 -5.51
N SER A 103 0.63 15.79 -6.02
CA SER A 103 0.41 15.99 -7.47
C SER A 103 1.01 17.30 -7.99
N LYS A 104 1.30 18.27 -7.12
CA LYS A 104 1.94 19.55 -7.48
C LYS A 104 3.47 19.51 -7.35
N GLN A 105 4.02 18.58 -6.57
CA GLN A 105 5.46 18.46 -6.37
C GLN A 105 6.03 17.41 -7.34
N ASN A 106 6.78 17.88 -8.33
CA ASN A 106 7.48 17.05 -9.31
C ASN A 106 8.39 15.99 -8.65
N SER A 107 8.16 14.73 -9.06
CA SER A 107 9.06 13.57 -9.27
C SER A 107 10.17 13.17 -8.28
N ASP A 108 10.75 14.08 -7.50
CA ASP A 108 11.95 13.79 -6.68
C ASP A 108 11.62 13.44 -5.23
N ALA A 109 10.35 13.56 -4.83
CA ALA A 109 9.91 13.13 -3.51
C ALA A 109 9.77 11.61 -3.47
N GLU A 110 10.44 10.96 -2.50
CA GLU A 110 10.28 9.53 -2.19
C GLU A 110 8.90 9.26 -1.56
N CYS A 111 7.85 9.40 -2.37
CA CYS A 111 6.47 9.17 -2.00
C CYS A 111 5.80 8.19 -2.97
N ARG A 112 4.87 7.39 -2.45
CA ARG A 112 4.07 6.44 -3.22
C ARG A 112 2.62 6.59 -2.83
N LEU A 113 1.74 6.74 -3.82
CA LEU A 113 0.30 6.62 -3.64
C LEU A 113 -0.10 5.16 -3.78
N LEU A 114 -0.72 4.62 -2.74
CA LEU A 114 -1.24 3.26 -2.68
C LEU A 114 -2.75 3.29 -2.43
N LEU A 115 -3.50 2.41 -3.07
CA LEU A 115 -4.94 2.26 -2.83
C LEU A 115 -5.21 0.99 -2.03
N GLY A 116 -5.99 1.13 -0.96
CA GLY A 116 -6.25 0.08 0.01
C GLY A 116 -5.02 -0.36 0.80
N HIS A 117 -5.22 -1.39 1.63
CA HIS A 117 -4.16 -2.00 2.43
C HIS A 117 -4.36 -3.52 2.55
N ALA A 118 -3.30 -4.20 2.98
CA ALA A 118 -3.35 -5.59 3.41
C ALA A 118 -3.69 -5.65 4.90
N GLY A 119 -4.46 -6.64 5.30
CA GLY A 119 -4.90 -6.81 6.68
C GLY A 119 -4.93 -8.28 7.07
N TRP A 120 -4.46 -8.57 8.28
CA TRP A 120 -4.46 -9.89 8.89
C TRP A 120 -5.23 -9.85 10.19
N THR A 121 -6.04 -10.88 10.40
CA THR A 121 -6.68 -11.12 11.70
C THR A 121 -5.67 -11.64 12.72
N SER A 122 -6.05 -11.62 14.00
CA SER A 122 -5.22 -12.11 15.10
C SER A 122 -4.61 -13.50 14.81
N GLY A 123 -3.28 -13.57 14.89
CA GLY A 123 -2.50 -14.79 14.67
C GLY A 123 -2.45 -15.30 13.23
N GLN A 124 -3.07 -14.60 12.26
CA GLN A 124 -3.14 -15.08 10.88
C GLN A 124 -1.80 -14.95 10.16
N LEU A 125 -1.14 -13.79 10.29
CA LEU A 125 0.15 -13.55 9.64
C LEU A 125 1.20 -14.57 10.10
N GLU A 126 1.22 -14.89 11.39
CA GLU A 126 2.11 -15.87 11.98
C GLU A 126 1.87 -17.27 11.41
N ARG A 127 0.60 -17.68 11.29
CA ARG A 127 0.24 -18.96 10.66
C ARG A 127 0.67 -19.02 9.19
N GLU A 128 0.51 -17.94 8.43
CA GLU A 128 0.95 -17.87 7.04
C GLU A 128 2.48 -17.95 6.92
N ILE A 129 3.22 -17.30 7.82
CA ILE A 129 4.68 -17.41 7.90
C ILE A 129 5.09 -18.85 8.25
N GLU A 130 4.45 -19.49 9.24
CA GLU A 130 4.71 -20.88 9.63
C GLU A 130 4.44 -21.87 8.51
N ASN A 131 3.41 -21.62 7.70
CA ASN A 131 3.11 -22.42 6.52
C ASN A 131 4.15 -22.22 5.40
N GLY A 132 4.95 -21.16 5.44
CA GLY A 132 5.92 -20.81 4.40
C GLY A 132 5.30 -20.03 3.24
N ASP A 133 4.19 -19.32 3.50
CA ASP A 133 3.56 -18.42 2.53
C ASP A 133 4.34 -17.12 2.37
N TRP A 134 5.09 -16.72 3.40
CA TRP A 134 5.87 -15.49 3.44
C TRP A 134 7.33 -15.75 3.80
N LEU A 135 8.21 -14.85 3.32
CA LEU A 135 9.56 -14.69 3.85
C LEU A 135 9.62 -13.31 4.50
N VAL A 136 10.24 -13.24 5.69
CA VAL A 136 10.37 -12.01 6.47
C VAL A 136 11.80 -11.49 6.37
N GLN A 137 11.95 -10.18 6.21
CA GLN A 137 13.23 -9.49 6.22
C GLN A 137 13.10 -8.17 7.00
N GLU A 138 14.05 -7.91 7.89
CA GLU A 138 14.18 -6.61 8.57
C GLU A 138 14.90 -5.61 7.66
N THR A 139 14.53 -4.33 7.78
CA THR A 139 15.11 -3.21 7.01
C THR A 139 16.22 -2.54 7.80
#